data_AF-A0A560WVF3-F1
#
_entry.id   AF-A0A560WVF3-F1
#
_cell.length_a   1.000
_cell.length_b   1.000
_cell.length_c   1.000
_cell.angle_alpha   90.00
_cell.angle_beta   90.00
_cell.angle_gamma   90.00
#
_symmetry.space_group_name_H-M   'P 1'
#
loop_
_entity.id
_entity.type
_entity.pdbx_description
1 polymer ?
#
loop_
_entity_poly.entity_id
_entity_poly.type
_entity_poly.pdbx_seq_one_letter_code
_entity_poly.pdbx_strand_id
1 'polypeptide(L)'
;MTAPSTFGLSSEARNLHWLLTNLVEEVPGILSVAVVSSDGLLLLSSDETLARARSGPGGGTAPVRGERGAARPGPRGSSADLATVVSGIGSLTIGASKLMDYGPVKHTMVAMDEGSLFVMSISDGSLLGVHGSADCDMSVVAYHMALFVGRAGHVLTPELRSELRKNLENAESAGSTEHESAGSPR
;
A
#
# COMPACT_ATOMS: atom_id res chain seq x y z
N MET A 1 -16.08 -23.79 1.26
CA MET A 1 -16.68 -23.17 0.07
C MET A 1 -16.11 -21.76 -0.04
N THR A 2 -15.36 -21.52 -1.12
CA THR A 2 -14.97 -20.25 -1.78
C THR A 2 -14.39 -19.09 -0.96
N ALA A 3 -13.06 -18.94 -1.03
CA ALA A 3 -12.36 -17.66 -0.81
C ALA A 3 -12.76 -16.65 -1.91
N PRO A 4 -12.76 -15.34 -1.64
CA PRO A 4 -13.07 -14.34 -2.66
C PRO A 4 -11.98 -14.38 -3.72
N SER A 5 -12.34 -14.81 -4.92
CA SER A 5 -11.49 -14.79 -6.09
C SER A 5 -11.19 -13.35 -6.47
N THR A 6 -9.92 -12.97 -6.36
CA THR A 6 -9.30 -11.85 -7.09
C THR A 6 -9.62 -12.05 -8.58
N PHE A 7 -10.69 -11.44 -9.06
CA PHE A 7 -11.07 -11.52 -10.46
C PHE A 7 -9.97 -10.89 -11.31
N GLY A 8 -9.29 -11.71 -12.13
CA GLY A 8 -8.65 -11.24 -13.38
C GLY A 8 -7.26 -10.59 -13.31
N LEU A 9 -6.50 -10.67 -12.22
CA LEU A 9 -5.11 -10.18 -12.24
C LEU A 9 -4.22 -11.04 -13.15
N SER A 10 -3.43 -10.36 -13.98
CA SER A 10 -2.36 -10.96 -14.77
C SER A 10 -1.37 -11.74 -13.89
N SER A 11 -0.59 -12.62 -14.50
CA SER A 11 0.50 -13.33 -13.83
C SER A 11 1.49 -12.37 -13.19
N GLU A 12 1.75 -11.27 -13.88
CA GLU A 12 2.67 -10.20 -13.53
C GLU A 12 2.18 -9.45 -12.29
N ALA A 13 0.89 -9.09 -12.24
CA ALA A 13 0.29 -8.45 -11.07
C ALA A 13 0.32 -9.35 -9.83
N ARG A 14 0.02 -10.64 -9.99
CA ARG A 14 0.08 -11.62 -8.89
C ARG A 14 1.51 -11.84 -8.40
N ASN A 15 2.48 -11.93 -9.31
CA ASN A 15 3.89 -12.05 -8.96
C ASN A 15 4.38 -10.84 -8.15
N LEU A 16 3.96 -9.63 -8.56
CA LEU A 16 4.34 -8.41 -7.86
C LEU A 16 3.70 -8.31 -6.47
N HIS A 17 2.44 -8.70 -6.33
CA HIS A 17 1.78 -8.80 -5.02
C HIS A 17 2.49 -9.81 -4.11
N TRP A 18 2.85 -10.99 -4.63
CA TRP A 18 3.66 -11.96 -3.88
C TRP A 18 5.01 -11.37 -3.43
N LEU A 19 5.70 -10.63 -4.30
CA LEU A 19 6.98 -10.01 -3.99
C LEU A 19 6.88 -8.97 -2.86
N LEU A 20 5.77 -8.23 -2.80
CA LEU A 20 5.45 -7.29 -1.72
C LEU A 20 5.26 -8.01 -0.38
N THR A 21 4.47 -9.09 -0.37
CA THR A 21 4.24 -9.90 0.82
C THR A 21 5.55 -10.53 1.32
N ASN A 22 6.35 -11.07 0.41
CA ASN A 22 7.64 -11.66 0.72
C ASN A 22 8.61 -10.63 1.33
N LEU A 23 8.56 -9.35 0.91
CA LEU A 23 9.36 -8.28 1.51
C LEU A 23 9.00 -8.05 2.98
N VAL A 24 7.71 -8.07 3.34
CA VAL A 24 7.25 -7.95 4.72
C VAL A 24 7.67 -9.17 5.55
N GLU A 25 7.58 -10.36 4.97
CA GLU A 25 7.93 -11.61 5.66
C GLU A 25 9.44 -11.80 5.88
N GLU A 26 10.27 -11.40 4.91
CA GLU A 26 11.73 -11.57 4.99
C GLU A 26 12.43 -10.53 5.87
N VAL A 27 11.83 -9.35 6.09
CA VAL A 27 12.49 -8.24 6.77
C VAL A 27 11.81 -7.96 8.12
N PRO A 28 12.43 -8.37 9.24
CA PRO A 28 11.91 -8.08 10.57
C PRO A 28 11.72 -6.57 10.79
N GLY A 29 10.58 -6.21 11.37
CA GLY A 29 10.24 -4.82 11.68
C GLY A 29 9.56 -4.06 10.54
N ILE A 30 9.40 -4.63 9.34
CA ILE A 30 8.47 -4.05 8.35
C ILE A 30 7.03 -4.31 8.81
N LEU A 31 6.23 -3.25 8.87
CA LEU A 31 4.83 -3.29 9.28
C LEU A 31 3.89 -3.28 8.07
N SER A 32 4.18 -2.44 7.09
CA SER A 32 3.39 -2.39 5.85
C SER A 32 4.19 -1.82 4.69
N VAL A 33 3.82 -2.25 3.48
CA VAL A 33 4.45 -1.81 2.24
C VAL A 33 3.36 -1.47 1.23
N ALA A 34 3.58 -0.38 0.49
CA ALA A 34 2.73 0.05 -0.60
C ALA A 34 3.55 0.43 -1.83
N VAL A 35 3.04 0.09 -3.01
CA VAL A 35 3.49 0.68 -4.27
C VAL A 35 2.49 1.73 -4.69
N VAL A 36 2.98 2.93 -4.94
CA VAL A 36 2.21 4.12 -5.29
C VAL A 36 2.64 4.61 -6.64
N SER A 37 1.68 5.03 -7.44
CA SER A 37 1.91 5.67 -8.71
C SER A 37 2.47 7.10 -8.56
N SER A 38 3.12 7.63 -9.61
CA SER A 38 3.56 9.04 -9.65
C SER A 38 2.44 10.06 -9.47
N ASP A 39 1.18 9.69 -9.79
CA ASP A 39 -0.02 10.51 -9.56
C ASP A 39 -0.60 10.37 -8.14
N GLY A 40 0.05 9.58 -7.28
CA GLY A 40 -0.31 9.39 -5.88
C GLY A 40 -1.33 8.28 -5.62
N LEU A 41 -1.77 7.56 -6.66
CA LEU A 41 -2.71 6.46 -6.49
C LEU A 41 -2.00 5.20 -5.98
N LEU A 42 -2.61 4.53 -5.00
CA LEU A 42 -2.16 3.21 -4.56
C LEU A 42 -2.29 2.23 -5.75
N LEU A 43 -1.27 1.40 -5.97
CA LEU A 43 -1.27 0.34 -6.97
C LEU A 43 -1.31 -1.04 -6.33
N LEU A 44 -0.54 -1.24 -5.25
CA LEU A 44 -0.45 -2.48 -4.51
C LEU A 44 -0.14 -2.20 -3.04
N SER A 45 -0.60 -3.10 -2.17
CA SER A 45 -0.39 -3.04 -0.73
C SER A 45 -0.14 -4.45 -0.19
N SER A 46 0.75 -4.56 0.81
CA SER A 46 0.91 -5.80 1.60
C SER A 46 -0.25 -6.02 2.59
N ASP A 47 -0.93 -4.95 2.98
CA ASP A 47 -2.09 -5.01 3.86
C ASP A 47 -3.38 -5.21 3.05
N GLU A 48 -4.00 -6.39 3.18
CA GLU A 48 -5.30 -6.74 2.60
C GLU A 48 -6.49 -6.21 3.41
N THR A 49 -6.29 -5.73 4.65
CA THR A 49 -7.40 -5.39 5.54
C THR A 49 -8.21 -4.20 5.04
N LEU A 50 -7.65 -3.27 4.26
CA LEU A 50 -8.43 -2.23 3.59
C LEU A 50 -9.32 -2.78 2.45
N ALA A 51 -8.82 -3.76 1.69
CA ALA A 51 -9.59 -4.41 0.63
C ALA A 51 -10.77 -5.21 1.19
N ARG A 52 -10.62 -5.80 2.39
CA ARG A 52 -11.66 -6.63 3.04
C ARG A 52 -12.57 -5.87 4.01
N ALA A 53 -12.05 -4.90 4.76
CA ALA A 53 -12.84 -4.12 5.73
C ALA A 53 -13.88 -3.21 5.05
N ARG A 54 -13.72 -2.95 3.75
CA ARG A 54 -14.72 -2.29 2.91
C ARG A 54 -15.72 -3.26 2.25
N SER A 55 -15.52 -4.57 2.38
CA SER A 55 -16.40 -5.64 1.88
C SER A 55 -17.18 -6.38 2.98
N GLY A 56 -17.21 -5.86 4.20
CA GLY A 56 -17.97 -6.42 5.32
C GLY A 56 -19.42 -5.91 5.36
N PRO A 57 -20.43 -6.78 5.54
CA PRO A 57 -21.83 -6.35 5.61
C PRO A 57 -22.14 -5.74 6.98
N GLY A 58 -22.77 -4.56 6.98
CA GLY A 58 -23.54 -4.05 8.13
C GLY A 58 -22.78 -3.14 9.09
N GLY A 59 -22.94 -1.83 8.89
CA GLY A 59 -22.81 -0.88 9.98
C GLY A 59 -23.89 -1.14 11.04
N GLY A 60 -23.46 -1.33 12.29
CA GLY A 60 -24.33 -1.22 13.46
C GLY A 60 -24.69 -2.51 14.17
N THR A 61 -23.75 -3.09 14.92
CA THR A 61 -24.06 -3.67 16.23
C THR A 61 -22.94 -3.32 17.21
N ALA A 62 -23.27 -2.63 18.28
CA ALA A 62 -22.35 -2.19 19.32
C ALA A 62 -21.92 -3.39 20.20
N PRO A 63 -20.62 -3.58 20.50
CA PRO A 63 -20.22 -4.52 21.52
C PRO A 63 -20.12 -3.84 22.89
N VAL A 64 -20.86 -4.45 23.81
CA VAL A 64 -20.70 -4.60 25.25
C VAL A 64 -19.50 -3.92 25.93
N ARG A 65 -19.84 -3.23 27.01
CA ARG A 65 -19.00 -2.57 28.01
C ARG A 65 -17.98 -3.50 28.66
N GLY A 66 -16.71 -3.13 28.55
CA GLY A 66 -15.69 -3.40 29.58
C GLY A 66 -14.44 -4.12 29.09
N GLU A 67 -13.43 -3.35 28.68
CA GLU A 67 -12.00 -3.65 28.89
C GLU A 67 -11.18 -2.40 28.52
N ARG A 68 -10.31 -1.96 29.43
CA ARG A 68 -9.45 -0.78 29.25
C ARG A 68 -8.34 -1.16 28.27
N GLY A 69 -8.12 -0.37 27.22
CA GLY A 69 -6.87 -0.38 26.46
C GLY A 69 -6.89 -1.00 25.06
N ALA A 70 -8.03 -1.22 24.42
CA ALA A 70 -8.05 -1.53 22.99
C ALA A 70 -7.93 -0.23 22.19
N ALA A 71 -6.76 0.03 21.61
CA ALA A 71 -6.52 1.13 20.71
C ALA A 71 -7.62 1.15 19.63
N ARG A 72 -8.36 2.26 19.54
CA ARG A 72 -9.23 2.51 18.38
C ARG A 72 -8.36 2.39 17.14
N PRO A 73 -8.80 1.74 16.05
CA PRO A 73 -8.06 1.74 14.81
C PRO A 73 -8.10 3.17 14.28
N GLY A 74 -7.08 3.96 14.65
CA GLY A 74 -6.84 5.28 14.11
C GLY A 74 -6.25 5.15 12.70
N PRO A 75 -6.05 6.27 12.00
CA PRO A 75 -5.44 6.34 10.65
C PRO A 75 -3.94 5.97 10.63
N ARG A 76 -3.51 5.03 11.49
CA ARG A 76 -2.12 4.60 11.71
C ARG A 76 -1.87 3.17 11.23
N GLY A 77 -2.72 2.63 10.36
CA GLY A 77 -2.60 1.24 9.93
C GLY A 77 -3.25 0.92 8.59
N SER A 78 -3.60 1.94 7.78
CA SER A 78 -4.18 1.72 6.46
C SER A 78 -3.14 1.96 5.37
N SER A 79 -3.13 1.09 4.37
CA SER A 79 -2.30 1.25 3.17
C SER A 79 -2.64 2.49 2.35
N ALA A 80 -3.88 2.98 2.42
CA ALA A 80 -4.27 4.25 1.81
C ALA A 80 -3.63 5.47 2.50
N ASP A 81 -3.46 5.41 3.83
CA ASP A 81 -2.78 6.46 4.58
C ASP A 81 -1.29 6.46 4.21
N LEU A 82 -0.66 5.28 4.12
CA LEU A 82 0.71 5.13 3.65
C LEU A 82 0.90 5.68 2.22
N ALA A 83 -0.01 5.35 1.30
CA ALA A 83 0.06 5.85 -0.08
C ALA A 83 0.03 7.38 -0.16
N THR A 84 -0.84 8.00 0.64
CA THR A 84 -0.97 9.45 0.73
C THR A 84 0.33 10.10 1.19
N VAL A 85 0.94 9.56 2.25
CA VAL A 85 2.20 10.08 2.81
C VAL A 85 3.35 9.90 1.81
N VAL A 86 3.46 8.72 1.19
CA VAL A 86 4.48 8.40 0.20
C VAL A 86 4.40 9.33 -1.01
N SER A 87 3.19 9.59 -1.52
CA SER A 87 2.96 10.53 -2.63
C SER A 87 3.41 11.95 -2.28
N GLY A 88 3.06 12.43 -1.08
CA GLY A 88 3.47 13.76 -0.61
C GLY A 88 5.00 13.90 -0.51
N ILE A 89 5.67 12.92 0.12
CA ILE A 89 7.13 12.90 0.26
C ILE A 89 7.82 12.77 -1.10
N GLY A 90 7.33 11.89 -1.97
CA GLY A 90 7.85 11.71 -3.32
C GLY A 90 7.80 13.01 -4.13
N SER A 91 6.66 13.70 -4.11
CA SER A 91 6.47 14.97 -4.81
C SER A 91 7.43 16.06 -4.30
N LEU A 92 7.56 16.20 -2.98
CA LEU A 92 8.46 17.18 -2.37
C LEU A 92 9.92 16.91 -2.70
N THR A 93 10.36 15.65 -2.60
CA THR A 93 11.76 15.27 -2.81
C THR A 93 12.15 15.34 -4.29
N ILE A 94 11.25 14.96 -5.21
CA ILE A 94 11.43 15.17 -6.66
C ILE A 94 11.51 16.67 -7.00
N GLY A 95 10.68 17.49 -6.38
CA GLY A 95 10.74 18.95 -6.55
C GLY A 95 12.07 19.53 -6.08
N ALA A 96 12.52 19.12 -4.89
CA ALA A 96 13.81 19.52 -4.33
C ALA A 96 14.98 19.10 -5.23
N SER A 97 14.98 17.87 -5.75
CA SER A 97 16.08 17.39 -6.59
C SER A 97 16.21 18.17 -7.90
N LYS A 98 15.09 18.61 -8.49
CA LYS A 98 15.07 19.51 -9.66
C LYS A 98 15.62 20.89 -9.35
N LEU A 99 15.32 21.44 -8.17
CA LEU A 99 15.82 22.76 -7.77
C LEU A 99 17.32 22.73 -7.45
N MET A 100 17.80 21.59 -6.92
CA MET A 100 19.20 21.42 -6.51
C MET A 100 20.13 20.97 -7.64
N ASP A 101 19.59 20.46 -8.76
CA ASP A 101 20.34 19.88 -9.88
C ASP A 101 21.30 18.75 -9.47
N TYR A 102 20.91 17.95 -8.46
CA TYR A 102 21.72 16.86 -7.90
C TYR A 102 21.33 15.47 -8.44
N GLY A 103 20.51 15.43 -9.49
CA GLY A 103 20.02 14.20 -10.10
C GLY A 103 18.79 13.59 -9.39
N PRO A 104 18.43 12.33 -9.71
CA PRO A 104 17.24 11.69 -9.16
C PRO A 104 17.41 11.28 -7.69
N VAL A 105 16.32 11.35 -6.94
CA VAL A 105 16.26 10.87 -5.55
C VAL A 105 16.40 9.34 -5.56
N LYS A 106 17.42 8.81 -4.88
CA LYS A 106 17.60 7.35 -4.77
C LYS A 106 16.66 6.76 -3.73
N HIS A 107 16.57 7.38 -2.56
CA HIS A 107 15.69 7.01 -1.47
C HIS A 107 15.51 8.18 -0.50
N THR A 108 14.41 8.14 0.25
CA THR A 108 14.12 9.03 1.38
C THR A 108 13.89 8.17 2.62
N MET A 109 14.43 8.61 3.76
CA MET A 109 14.34 7.90 5.02
C MET A 109 13.90 8.86 6.12
N VAL A 110 12.82 8.52 6.82
CA VAL A 110 12.26 9.30 7.93
C VAL A 110 12.27 8.43 9.18
N ALA A 111 13.06 8.80 10.18
CA ALA A 111 13.06 8.16 11.49
C ALA A 111 12.16 8.95 12.45
N MET A 112 11.33 8.25 13.21
CA MET A 112 10.41 8.79 14.21
C MET A 112 10.56 7.98 15.50
N ASP A 113 10.10 8.51 16.63
CA ASP A 113 10.24 7.85 17.93
C ASP A 113 9.62 6.45 17.97
N GLU A 114 8.50 6.25 17.25
CA GLU A 114 7.71 5.01 17.27
C GLU A 114 7.81 4.21 15.97
N GLY A 115 8.67 4.61 15.03
CA GLY A 115 8.76 3.94 13.74
C GLY A 115 9.56 4.67 12.68
N SER A 116 9.49 4.16 11.46
CA SER A 116 10.24 4.72 10.34
C SER A 116 9.45 4.59 9.04
N LEU A 117 9.75 5.49 8.11
CA LEU A 117 9.20 5.47 6.76
C LEU A 117 10.34 5.55 5.75
N PHE A 118 10.31 4.65 4.77
CA PHE A 118 11.24 4.63 3.66
C PHE A 118 10.47 4.80 2.36
N VAL A 119 11.02 5.60 1.45
CA VAL A 119 10.48 5.79 0.10
C VAL A 119 11.60 5.57 -0.90
N MET A 120 11.37 4.73 -1.90
CA MET A 120 12.33 4.46 -2.98
C MET A 120 11.64 4.55 -4.33
N SER A 121 12.29 5.17 -5.31
CA SER A 121 11.76 5.24 -6.67
C SER A 121 11.92 3.92 -7.41
N ILE A 122 10.88 3.57 -8.16
CA ILE A 122 10.85 2.49 -9.14
C ILE A 122 10.98 3.13 -10.53
N SER A 123 11.77 2.52 -11.43
CA SER A 123 12.23 3.12 -12.69
C SER A 123 11.15 3.68 -13.63
N ASP A 124 9.89 3.27 -13.45
CA ASP A 124 8.73 3.66 -14.24
C ASP A 124 8.00 4.91 -13.70
N GLY A 125 8.52 5.53 -12.63
CA GLY A 125 7.89 6.67 -11.96
C GLY A 125 7.01 6.28 -10.77
N SER A 126 6.88 4.98 -10.47
CA SER A 126 6.22 4.52 -9.25
C SER A 126 7.15 4.66 -8.04
N LEU A 127 6.58 4.62 -6.83
CA LEU A 127 7.28 4.72 -5.55
C LEU A 127 6.95 3.50 -4.70
N LEU A 128 7.98 2.91 -4.09
CA LEU A 128 7.84 1.92 -3.03
C LEU A 128 7.90 2.64 -1.68
N GLY A 129 6.84 2.55 -0.89
CA GLY A 129 6.78 3.03 0.48
C GLY A 129 6.80 1.88 1.48
N VAL A 130 7.65 1.96 2.49
CA VAL A 130 7.76 0.97 3.57
C VAL A 130 7.61 1.65 4.91
N HIS A 131 6.64 1.20 5.71
CA HIS A 131 6.49 1.57 7.11
C HIS A 131 7.15 0.51 7.98
N GLY A 132 8.13 0.92 8.79
CA GLY A 132 8.85 0.06 9.73
C GLY A 132 8.57 0.45 11.18
N SER A 133 8.74 -0.51 12.09
CA SER A 133 8.74 -0.32 13.53
C SER A 133 9.98 0.46 14.01
N ALA A 134 9.96 0.89 15.27
CA ALA A 134 11.05 1.66 15.88
C ALA A 134 12.38 0.86 15.96
N ASP A 135 12.30 -0.47 15.99
CA ASP A 135 13.42 -1.40 16.10
C ASP A 135 13.88 -1.98 14.76
N CYS A 136 13.29 -1.56 13.63
CA CYS A 136 13.68 -2.08 12.32
C CYS A 136 15.11 -1.66 11.95
N ASP A 137 15.89 -2.57 11.38
CA ASP A 137 17.21 -2.24 10.85
C ASP A 137 17.06 -1.53 9.50
N MET A 138 17.30 -0.22 9.52
CA MET A 138 17.14 0.64 8.36
C MET A 138 18.02 0.25 7.16
N SER A 139 19.20 -0.34 7.43
CA SER A 139 20.12 -0.77 6.37
C SER A 139 19.60 -2.04 5.70
N VAL A 140 19.04 -2.97 6.48
CA VAL A 140 18.42 -4.20 5.95
C VAL A 140 17.17 -3.85 5.14
N VAL A 141 16.32 -2.96 5.66
CA VAL A 141 15.13 -2.46 4.94
C VAL A 141 15.55 -1.85 3.60
N ALA A 142 16.52 -0.93 3.59
CA ALA A 142 16.99 -0.29 2.37
C ALA A 142 17.57 -1.31 1.36
N TYR A 143 18.30 -2.32 1.83
CA TYR A 143 18.85 -3.39 0.99
C TYR A 143 17.74 -4.21 0.32
N HIS A 144 16.76 -4.70 1.09
CA HIS A 144 15.66 -5.48 0.53
C HIS A 144 14.73 -4.65 -0.37
N MET A 145 14.54 -3.36 -0.07
CA MET A 145 13.85 -2.44 -0.98
C MET A 145 14.59 -2.34 -2.32
N ALA A 146 15.92 -2.22 -2.32
CA ALA A 146 16.69 -2.18 -3.56
C ALA A 146 16.55 -3.47 -4.38
N LEU A 147 16.54 -4.64 -3.71
CA LEU A 147 16.27 -5.92 -4.36
C LEU A 147 14.85 -6.00 -4.94
N PHE A 148 13.85 -5.52 -4.19
CA PHE A 148 12.47 -5.42 -4.66
C PHE A 148 12.41 -4.56 -5.92
N VAL A 149 12.96 -3.34 -5.89
CA VAL A 149 12.93 -2.42 -7.03
C VAL A 149 13.63 -3.01 -8.25
N GLY A 150 14.76 -3.70 -8.07
CA GLY A 150 15.46 -4.37 -9.16
C GLY A 150 14.62 -5.45 -9.85
N ARG A 151 13.83 -6.22 -9.08
CA ARG A 151 12.92 -7.26 -9.60
C ARG A 151 11.64 -6.66 -10.19
N ALA A 152 11.02 -5.72 -9.47
CA ALA A 152 9.76 -5.10 -9.83
C ALA A 152 9.89 -4.16 -11.03
N GLY A 153 11.02 -3.45 -11.19
CA GLY A 153 11.18 -2.40 -12.20
C GLY A 153 10.97 -2.85 -13.65
N HIS A 154 11.22 -4.12 -13.96
CA HIS A 154 10.97 -4.67 -15.30
C HIS A 154 9.52 -5.15 -15.50
N VAL A 155 8.83 -5.45 -14.39
CA VAL A 155 7.47 -5.99 -14.38
C VAL A 155 6.43 -4.87 -14.33
N LEU A 156 6.75 -3.75 -13.65
CA LEU A 156 5.87 -2.60 -13.42
C LEU A 156 5.76 -1.70 -14.65
N THR A 157 5.33 -2.27 -15.78
CA THR A 157 5.15 -1.53 -17.04
C THR A 157 3.94 -0.58 -16.94
N PRO A 158 3.83 0.44 -17.82
CA PRO A 158 2.66 1.30 -17.88
C PRO A 158 1.33 0.55 -18.05
N GLU A 159 1.33 -0.56 -18.79
CA GLU A 159 0.17 -1.44 -18.99
C GLU A 159 -0.22 -2.13 -17.69
N LEU A 160 0.76 -2.72 -16.98
CA LEU A 160 0.50 -3.38 -15.70
C LEU A 160 0.00 -2.39 -14.65
N ARG A 161 0.54 -1.18 -14.59
CA ARG A 161 0.02 -0.12 -13.72
C ARG A 161 -1.45 0.19 -14.01
N SER A 162 -1.79 0.32 -15.29
CA SER A 162 -3.16 0.61 -15.72
C SER A 162 -4.11 -0.53 -15.34
N GLU A 163 -3.64 -1.77 -15.46
CA GLU A 163 -4.37 -2.96 -14.99
C GLU A 163 -4.58 -2.92 -13.47
N LEU A 164 -3.51 -2.72 -12.68
CA LEU A 164 -3.57 -2.65 -11.22
C LEU A 164 -4.50 -1.53 -10.73
N ARG A 165 -4.40 -0.34 -11.33
CA ARG A 165 -5.28 0.79 -11.04
C ARG A 165 -6.74 0.47 -11.34
N LYS A 166 -7.04 -0.06 -12.52
CA LYS A 166 -8.40 -0.42 -12.91
C LYS A 166 -9.00 -1.47 -11.97
N ASN A 167 -8.19 -2.41 -11.51
CA ASN A 167 -8.64 -3.41 -10.54
C ASN A 167 -8.96 -2.81 -9.17
N LEU A 168 -8.21 -1.82 -8.70
CA LEU A 168 -8.55 -1.07 -7.49
C LEU A 168 -9.84 -0.26 -7.65
N GLU A 169 -10.00 0.47 -8.76
CA GLU A 169 -11.23 1.23 -9.06
C GLU A 169 -12.47 0.32 -9.17
N ASN A 170 -12.31 -0.87 -9.76
CA ASN A 170 -13.37 -1.89 -9.83
C ASN A 170 -13.73 -2.44 -8.44
N ALA A 171 -12.74 -2.66 -7.58
CA ALA A 171 -12.97 -3.11 -6.21
C ALA A 171 -13.74 -2.05 -5.39
N GLU A 172 -13.48 -0.76 -5.63
CA GLU A 172 -14.25 0.34 -5.02
C GLU A 172 -15.69 0.40 -5.56
N SER A 173 -15.86 0.23 -6.87
CA SER A 173 -17.16 0.33 -7.53
C SER A 173 -18.09 -0.84 -7.21
N ALA A 174 -17.56 -2.05 -7.04
CA ALA A 174 -18.34 -3.25 -6.69
C ALA A 174 -18.95 -3.16 -5.29
N GLY A 175 -18.27 -2.48 -4.34
CA GLY A 175 -18.79 -2.24 -3.00
C GLY A 175 -19.99 -1.29 -2.95
N SER A 176 -20.18 -0.45 -3.98
CA SER A 176 -21.30 0.51 -4.06
C SER A 176 -22.59 -0.08 -4.65
N THR A 177 -22.54 -1.13 -5.49
CA THR A 177 -23.72 -1.67 -6.21
C THR A 177 -24.59 -2.63 -5.39
N GLU A 178 -24.09 -3.20 -4.29
CA GLU A 178 -24.89 -4.13 -3.45
C GLU A 178 -25.86 -3.40 -2.50
N HIS A 179 -25.78 -2.06 -2.38
CA HIS A 179 -26.62 -1.29 -1.46
C HIS A 179 -28.01 -0.90 -2.00
N GLU A 180 -28.29 -1.07 -3.29
CA GLU A 180 -29.55 -0.59 -3.89
C GLU A 180 -30.65 -1.67 -4.04
N SER A 181 -30.36 -2.96 -3.77
CA SER A 181 -31.34 -4.05 -3.96
C SER A 181 -32.02 -4.57 -2.68
N ALA A 182 -31.75 -3.99 -1.50
CA ALA A 182 -32.31 -4.46 -0.22
C ALA A 182 -33.48 -3.60 0.32
N GLY A 183 -34.13 -2.80 -0.54
CA GLY A 183 -35.42 -2.18 -0.24
C GLY A 183 -36.56 -3.13 -0.60
N SER A 184 -37.00 -3.96 0.35
CA SER A 184 -38.11 -4.90 0.16
C SER A 184 -39.42 -4.18 -0.21
N PRO A 185 -40.23 -4.71 -1.15
CA PRO A 185 -41.57 -4.22 -1.42
C PRO A 185 -42.59 -4.76 -0.41
N ARG A 186 -43.57 -3.89 -0.12
CA ARG A 186 -44.85 -4.07 0.61
C ARG A 186 -44.83 -3.99 2.13
#